data_AF-A0A7S1RDL2-F1
#
_entry.id   AF-A0A7S1RDL2-F1
#
_cell.length_a   1.000
_cell.length_b   1.000
_cell.length_c   1.000
_cell.angle_alpha   90.00
_cell.angle_beta   90.00
_cell.angle_gamma   90.00
#
_symmetry.space_group_name_H-M   'P 1'
#
loop_
_entity.id
_entity.type
_entity.pdbx_description
1 polymer ?
#
loop_
_entity_poly.entity_id
_entity_poly.type
_entity_poly.pdbx_seq_one_letter_code
_entity_poly.pdbx_strand_id
1 'polypeptide(L)'
;PTVAAQLTKFVERSDTFSLGVCNGCQLAHRLQWVPFGPGAVPEEDAPRLAHNNSARFESRFVNLRVERSTCMWFKGMEGSVLGIWSAHGEGRFEFPDPALKRRAERESLVALRYVDDHGRPTEAYPFNPNGSPAGIAGLCTADGRHLAMMPHPERSVLKWQLPWMPAAWDQTGPQAAPWLQMFINAHDFCTNGPAHSFAPPDRV
;
A
#
# COMPACT_ATOMS: atom_id res chain seq x y z
N PRO A 1 13.84 2.78 28.30
CA PRO A 1 13.78 2.14 26.96
C PRO A 1 14.12 3.16 25.86
N THR A 2 14.90 2.79 24.85
CA THR A 2 15.16 3.64 23.68
C THR A 2 13.96 3.67 22.74
N VAL A 3 13.84 4.70 21.89
CA VAL A 3 12.77 4.79 20.88
C VAL A 3 12.80 3.59 19.93
N ALA A 4 14.00 3.16 19.51
CA ALA A 4 14.17 1.98 18.67
C ALA A 4 13.57 0.72 19.32
N ALA A 5 13.84 0.48 20.61
CA ALA A 5 13.29 -0.67 21.32
C ALA A 5 11.75 -0.61 21.46
N GLN A 6 11.17 0.58 21.61
CA GLN A 6 9.71 0.75 21.66
C GLN A 6 9.06 0.45 20.30
N LEU A 7 9.68 0.91 19.22
CA LEU A 7 9.24 0.68 17.84
C LEU A 7 9.33 -0.80 17.45
N THR A 8 10.45 -1.47 17.77
CA THR A 8 10.59 -2.92 17.56
C THR A 8 9.54 -3.70 18.34
N LYS A 9 9.35 -3.38 19.63
CA LYS A 9 8.31 -4.03 20.45
C LYS A 9 6.90 -3.80 19.89
N PHE A 10 6.64 -2.65 19.27
CA PHE A 10 5.35 -2.39 18.65
C PHE A 10 5.13 -3.28 17.42
N VAL A 11 6.06 -3.32 16.47
CA VAL A 11 5.87 -4.07 15.20
C VAL A 11 5.82 -5.59 15.42
N GLU A 12 6.53 -6.11 16.43
CA GLU A 12 6.56 -7.54 16.77
C GLU A 12 5.29 -8.04 17.48
N ARG A 13 4.48 -7.14 18.04
CA ARG A 13 3.25 -7.51 18.73
C ARG A 13 2.18 -7.99 17.75
N SER A 14 1.72 -9.22 17.93
CA SER A 14 0.66 -9.84 17.12
C SER A 14 -0.70 -9.11 17.12
N ASP A 15 -0.95 -8.24 18.08
CA ASP A 15 -2.20 -7.49 18.27
C ASP A 15 -2.13 -6.03 17.78
N THR A 16 -1.10 -5.68 16.99
CA THR A 16 -0.91 -4.35 16.43
C THR A 16 -1.00 -4.34 14.91
N PHE A 17 -1.21 -3.17 14.32
CA PHE A 17 -1.07 -2.93 12.89
C PHE A 17 -0.48 -1.54 12.66
N SER A 18 0.00 -1.28 11.44
CA SER A 18 0.46 0.06 11.06
C SER A 18 0.15 0.40 9.61
N LEU A 19 -0.04 1.69 9.37
CA LEU A 19 -0.17 2.27 8.03
C LEU A 19 0.89 3.37 7.86
N GLY A 20 1.81 3.16 6.92
CA GLY A 20 2.75 4.18 6.47
C GLY A 20 2.29 4.77 5.13
N VAL A 21 1.85 6.02 5.11
CA VAL A 21 1.43 6.72 3.88
C VAL A 21 2.51 7.70 3.43
N CYS A 22 2.88 7.67 2.14
CA CYS A 22 3.83 8.58 1.51
C CYS A 22 5.16 8.69 2.29
N ASN A 23 5.40 9.76 3.06
CA ASN A 23 6.59 9.85 3.90
C ASN A 23 6.65 8.75 4.98
N GLY A 24 5.49 8.36 5.54
CA GLY A 24 5.42 7.20 6.43
C GLY A 24 5.77 5.88 5.74
N CYS A 25 5.51 5.75 4.45
CA CYS A 25 5.96 4.59 3.65
C CYS A 25 7.48 4.58 3.52
N GLN A 26 8.10 5.74 3.27
CA GLN A 26 9.56 5.87 3.24
C GLN A 26 10.18 5.47 4.58
N LEU A 27 9.61 5.95 5.70
CA LEU A 27 10.07 5.59 7.04
C LEU A 27 9.94 4.08 7.31
N ALA A 28 8.80 3.46 6.98
CA ALA A 28 8.58 2.03 7.19
C ALA A 28 9.62 1.16 6.45
N HIS A 29 10.02 1.55 5.24
CA HIS A 29 11.08 0.86 4.48
C HIS A 29 12.47 1.12 5.07
N ARG A 30 12.75 2.34 5.54
CA ARG A 30 14.03 2.67 6.22
C ARG A 30 14.19 1.90 7.53
N LEU A 31 13.10 1.62 8.24
CA LEU A 31 13.09 0.76 9.43
C LEU A 31 13.07 -0.74 9.09
N GLN A 32 13.03 -1.10 7.80
CA GLN A 32 12.86 -2.47 7.30
C GLN A 32 11.60 -3.18 7.82
N TRP A 33 10.56 -2.44 8.21
CA TRP A 33 9.32 -3.04 8.71
C TRP A 33 8.53 -3.76 7.61
N VAL A 34 8.57 -3.20 6.40
CA VAL A 34 7.84 -3.69 5.23
C VAL A 34 8.83 -3.92 4.08
N PRO A 35 8.66 -4.97 3.26
CA PRO A 35 7.65 -6.03 3.36
C PRO A 35 8.08 -7.23 4.20
N PHE A 36 9.38 -7.39 4.49
CA PHE A 36 9.91 -8.64 5.05
C PHE A 36 10.03 -8.64 6.57
N GLY A 37 9.95 -7.47 7.21
CA GLY A 37 10.15 -7.29 8.64
C GLY A 37 11.63 -7.06 9.02
N PRO A 38 11.88 -6.52 10.24
CA PRO A 38 13.23 -6.16 10.67
C PRO A 38 14.21 -7.35 10.64
N GLY A 39 15.39 -7.15 10.07
CA GLY A 39 16.46 -8.16 10.04
C GLY A 39 16.22 -9.34 9.09
N ALA A 40 15.13 -9.35 8.32
CA ALA A 40 14.83 -10.43 7.38
C ALA A 40 15.69 -10.42 6.11
N VAL A 41 16.31 -9.27 5.80
CA VAL A 41 17.23 -9.06 4.66
C VAL A 41 18.36 -8.09 5.07
N PRO A 42 19.55 -8.19 4.48
CA PRO A 42 20.60 -7.18 4.63
C PRO A 42 20.11 -5.78 4.26
N GLU A 43 20.64 -4.74 4.91
CA GLU A 43 20.18 -3.35 4.72
C GLU A 43 20.40 -2.87 3.28
N GLU A 44 21.53 -3.23 2.69
CA GLU A 44 21.94 -2.91 1.33
C GLU A 44 20.98 -3.46 0.26
N ASP A 45 20.35 -4.60 0.55
CA ASP A 45 19.44 -5.32 -0.35
C ASP A 45 17.97 -4.93 -0.12
N ALA A 46 17.67 -4.29 1.01
CA ALA A 46 16.30 -4.02 1.42
C ALA A 46 15.56 -3.13 0.39
N PRO A 47 14.28 -3.42 0.10
CA PRO A 47 13.47 -2.54 -0.74
C PRO A 47 13.41 -1.13 -0.13
N ARG A 48 13.53 -0.12 -0.98
CA ARG A 48 13.56 1.29 -0.55
C ARG A 48 12.82 2.18 -1.54
N LEU A 49 12.61 3.43 -1.14
CA LEU A 49 12.02 4.46 -1.98
C LEU A 49 13.12 5.38 -2.51
N ALA A 50 13.13 5.58 -3.82
CA ALA A 50 14.07 6.42 -4.55
C ALA A 50 13.35 7.58 -5.25
N HIS A 51 14.13 8.51 -5.81
CA HIS A 51 13.62 9.57 -6.67
C HIS A 51 12.78 9.00 -7.82
N ASN A 52 11.68 9.68 -8.14
CA ASN A 52 10.86 9.34 -9.30
C ASN A 52 11.72 9.31 -10.57
N ASN A 53 11.40 8.44 -11.54
CA ASN A 53 12.08 8.43 -12.85
C ASN A 53 12.01 9.79 -13.57
N SER A 54 10.94 10.58 -13.34
CA SER A 54 10.80 11.92 -13.90
C SER A 54 11.73 12.96 -13.29
N ALA A 55 12.39 12.66 -12.16
CA ALA A 55 13.14 13.60 -11.33
C ALA A 55 12.32 14.85 -10.92
N ARG A 56 10.98 14.72 -10.88
CA ARG A 56 10.04 15.77 -10.49
C ARG A 56 9.13 15.30 -9.37
N PHE A 57 8.63 16.25 -8.61
CA PHE A 57 7.49 16.03 -7.74
C PHE A 57 6.24 15.81 -8.60
N GLU A 58 5.54 14.70 -8.37
CA GLU A 58 4.30 14.37 -9.07
C GLU A 58 3.13 14.50 -8.12
N SER A 59 2.25 15.48 -8.39
CA SER A 59 0.93 15.64 -7.77
C SER A 59 -0.12 15.20 -8.77
N ARG A 60 -0.66 14.00 -8.61
CA ARG A 60 -1.50 13.32 -9.61
C ARG A 60 -2.69 12.64 -8.96
N PHE A 61 -3.81 12.62 -9.67
CA PHE A 61 -4.87 11.67 -9.41
C PHE A 61 -4.67 10.48 -10.36
N VAL A 62 -4.44 9.29 -9.81
CA VAL A 62 -4.02 8.09 -10.55
C VAL A 62 -4.95 6.92 -10.26
N ASN A 63 -4.95 5.93 -11.14
CA ASN A 63 -5.66 4.68 -10.93
C ASN A 63 -4.78 3.67 -10.20
N LEU A 64 -5.29 3.11 -9.10
CA LEU A 64 -4.70 1.96 -8.44
C LEU A 64 -5.61 0.75 -8.56
N ARG A 65 -4.99 -0.41 -8.73
CA ARG A 65 -5.64 -1.69 -8.49
C ARG A 65 -5.23 -2.24 -7.13
N VAL A 66 -6.22 -2.70 -6.37
CA VAL A 66 -6.02 -3.45 -5.14
C VAL A 66 -5.74 -4.91 -5.50
N GLU A 67 -4.56 -5.39 -5.14
CA GLU A 67 -4.15 -6.76 -5.41
C GLU A 67 -4.67 -7.71 -4.33
N ARG A 68 -4.91 -8.96 -4.70
CA ARG A 68 -5.19 -10.03 -3.73
C ARG A 68 -3.91 -10.27 -2.91
N SER A 69 -3.96 -9.97 -1.62
CA SER A 69 -2.82 -10.02 -0.70
C SER A 69 -3.27 -10.46 0.69
N THR A 70 -2.32 -10.63 1.62
CA THR A 70 -2.64 -10.87 3.04
C THR A 70 -3.02 -9.58 3.79
N CYS A 71 -2.97 -8.42 3.13
CA CYS A 71 -3.09 -7.12 3.76
C CYS A 71 -4.48 -6.88 4.37
N MET A 72 -4.57 -6.81 5.70
CA MET A 72 -5.83 -6.59 6.42
C MET A 72 -6.54 -5.29 6.00
N TRP A 73 -5.76 -4.29 5.60
CA TRP A 73 -6.26 -2.98 5.19
C TRP A 73 -7.16 -3.05 3.95
N PHE A 74 -6.98 -4.05 3.09
CA PHE A 74 -7.69 -4.15 1.81
C PHE A 74 -8.68 -5.32 1.72
N LYS A 75 -9.01 -5.93 2.87
CA LYS A 75 -10.03 -7.00 2.94
C LYS A 75 -11.33 -6.54 2.27
N GLY A 76 -11.81 -7.31 1.30
CA GLY A 76 -13.04 -7.02 0.55
C GLY A 76 -12.90 -5.95 -0.53
N MET A 77 -11.68 -5.47 -0.79
CA MET A 77 -11.38 -4.49 -1.84
C MET A 77 -10.60 -5.11 -3.01
N GLU A 78 -10.23 -6.39 -2.94
CA GLU A 78 -9.38 -7.06 -3.91
C GLU A 78 -9.98 -7.02 -5.33
N GLY A 79 -9.16 -6.70 -6.32
CA GLY A 79 -9.58 -6.58 -7.73
C GLY A 79 -10.24 -5.25 -8.09
N SER A 80 -10.56 -4.38 -7.12
CA SER A 80 -11.07 -3.05 -7.42
C SER A 80 -9.99 -2.18 -8.10
N VAL A 81 -10.44 -1.32 -9.03
CA VAL A 81 -9.64 -0.26 -9.64
C VAL A 81 -10.24 1.07 -9.23
N LEU A 82 -9.46 1.87 -8.49
CA LEU A 82 -9.93 3.05 -7.78
C LEU A 82 -8.99 4.23 -8.03
N GLY A 83 -9.57 5.41 -8.27
CA GLY A 83 -8.83 6.67 -8.34
C GLY A 83 -8.34 7.10 -6.95
N ILE A 84 -7.11 7.60 -6.85
CA ILE A 84 -6.50 8.06 -5.60
C ILE A 84 -5.49 9.19 -5.85
N TRP A 85 -5.29 10.05 -4.85
CA TRP A 85 -4.25 11.06 -4.87
C TRP A 85 -2.85 10.47 -4.65
N SER A 86 -1.88 10.93 -5.44
CA SER A 86 -0.43 10.65 -5.30
C SER A 86 0.30 12.00 -5.29
N ALA A 87 1.23 12.18 -4.35
CA ALA A 87 1.92 13.45 -4.13
C ALA A 87 3.33 13.21 -3.56
N HIS A 88 4.32 12.93 -4.42
CA HIS A 88 5.70 12.64 -4.00
C HIS A 88 6.75 12.95 -5.07
N GLY A 89 7.97 13.29 -4.62
CA GLY A 89 9.19 13.34 -5.46
C GLY A 89 10.07 12.10 -5.36
N GLU A 90 9.91 11.33 -4.26
CA GLU A 90 10.70 10.14 -3.94
C GLU A 90 9.77 8.97 -3.62
N GLY A 91 9.00 8.53 -4.62
CA GLY A 91 8.02 7.44 -4.46
C GLY A 91 8.32 6.19 -5.25
N ARG A 92 9.47 6.11 -5.91
CA ARG A 92 9.82 4.95 -6.74
C ARG A 92 10.28 3.80 -5.86
N PHE A 93 9.54 2.69 -5.85
CA PHE A 93 10.01 1.46 -5.23
C PHE A 93 11.24 0.94 -5.98
N GLU A 94 12.33 0.76 -5.26
CA GLU A 94 13.59 0.24 -5.76
C GLU A 94 13.92 -1.06 -5.02
N PHE A 95 14.21 -2.11 -5.79
CA PHE A 95 14.64 -3.41 -5.30
C PHE A 95 16.08 -3.63 -5.76
N PRO A 96 17.07 -3.41 -4.88
CA PRO A 96 18.49 -3.59 -5.22
C PRO A 96 18.77 -5.01 -5.71
N ASP A 97 18.17 -6.00 -5.03
CA ASP A 97 18.12 -7.38 -5.49
C ASP A 97 16.78 -7.68 -6.19
N PRO A 98 16.78 -7.96 -7.51
CA PRO A 98 15.57 -8.37 -8.23
C PRO A 98 14.92 -9.65 -7.68
N ALA A 99 15.66 -10.52 -6.97
CA ALA A 99 15.10 -11.71 -6.34
C ALA A 99 14.14 -11.35 -5.19
N LEU A 100 14.38 -10.25 -4.48
CA LEU A 100 13.48 -9.74 -3.45
C LEU A 100 12.19 -9.18 -4.03
N LYS A 101 12.23 -8.52 -5.19
CA LYS A 101 10.98 -8.17 -5.92
C LYS A 101 10.17 -9.42 -6.24
N ARG A 102 10.82 -10.44 -6.83
CA ARG A 102 10.14 -11.71 -7.17
C ARG A 102 9.61 -12.41 -5.92
N ARG A 103 10.32 -12.33 -4.79
CA ARG A 103 9.88 -12.86 -3.50
C ARG A 103 8.61 -12.15 -3.04
N ALA A 104 8.60 -10.82 -3.03
CA ALA A 104 7.43 -10.03 -2.65
C ALA A 104 6.19 -10.36 -3.51
N GLU A 105 6.38 -10.62 -4.81
CA GLU A 105 5.29 -11.06 -5.69
C GLU A 105 4.82 -12.50 -5.38
N ARG A 106 5.75 -13.45 -5.20
CA ARG A 106 5.40 -14.85 -4.88
C ARG A 106 4.71 -15.00 -3.52
N GLU A 107 5.10 -14.18 -2.55
CA GLU A 107 4.54 -14.18 -1.20
C GLU A 107 3.28 -13.29 -1.08
N SER A 108 2.77 -12.75 -2.19
CA SER A 108 1.58 -11.89 -2.23
C SER A 108 1.68 -10.67 -1.30
N LEU A 109 2.88 -10.09 -1.19
CA LEU A 109 3.17 -8.91 -0.37
C LEU A 109 2.88 -7.60 -1.10
N VAL A 110 2.68 -7.66 -2.43
CA VAL A 110 2.26 -6.50 -3.23
C VAL A 110 0.78 -6.27 -3.04
N ALA A 111 0.43 -5.19 -2.33
CA ALA A 111 -0.96 -4.87 -1.99
C ALA A 111 -1.62 -3.94 -3.02
N LEU A 112 -0.84 -3.12 -3.71
CA LEU A 112 -1.34 -2.10 -4.63
C LEU A 112 -0.45 -1.96 -5.87
N ARG A 113 -1.08 -1.74 -7.02
CA ARG A 113 -0.39 -1.40 -8.28
C ARG A 113 -1.01 -0.20 -8.98
N TYR A 114 -0.18 0.71 -9.49
CA TYR A 114 -0.55 1.67 -10.52
C TYR A 114 -0.98 0.93 -11.79
N VAL A 115 -2.10 1.36 -12.37
CA VAL A 115 -2.67 0.74 -13.58
C VAL A 115 -2.99 1.78 -14.65
N ASP A 116 -3.01 1.33 -15.90
CA ASP A 116 -3.50 2.11 -17.04
C ASP A 116 -5.02 2.26 -17.01
N ASP A 117 -5.59 2.99 -17.99
CA ASP A 117 -7.04 3.20 -18.12
C ASP A 117 -7.82 1.90 -18.41
N HIS A 118 -7.12 0.80 -18.72
CA HIS A 118 -7.70 -0.53 -18.90
C HIS A 118 -7.60 -1.39 -17.63
N GLY A 119 -7.11 -0.83 -16.52
CA GLY A 119 -6.95 -1.54 -15.25
C GLY A 119 -5.78 -2.54 -15.23
N ARG A 120 -4.83 -2.42 -16.16
CA ARG A 120 -3.66 -3.29 -16.26
C ARG A 120 -2.45 -2.64 -15.58
N PRO A 121 -1.68 -3.37 -14.74
CA PRO A 121 -0.44 -2.84 -14.14
C PRO A 121 0.49 -2.26 -15.19
N THR A 122 1.07 -1.10 -14.88
CA THR A 122 1.86 -0.37 -15.85
C THR A 122 3.07 0.31 -15.22
N GLU A 123 4.12 0.47 -16.03
CA GLU A 123 5.29 1.30 -15.73
C GLU A 123 5.28 2.60 -16.56
N ALA A 124 4.26 2.78 -17.42
CA ALA A 124 4.15 3.92 -18.30
C ALA A 124 3.76 5.18 -17.52
N TYR A 125 4.50 6.26 -17.76
CA TYR A 125 4.17 7.59 -17.30
C TYR A 125 3.00 8.18 -18.12
N PRO A 126 2.03 8.91 -17.53
CA PRO A 126 1.94 9.29 -16.11
C PRO A 126 1.09 8.34 -15.25
N PHE A 127 0.55 7.24 -15.81
CA PHE A 127 -0.28 6.28 -15.07
C PHE A 127 0.46 5.69 -13.85
N ASN A 128 1.74 5.38 -14.04
CA ASN A 128 2.71 5.16 -12.97
C ASN A 128 3.56 6.44 -12.83
N PRO A 129 3.31 7.27 -11.81
CA PRO A 129 3.93 8.60 -11.72
C PRO A 129 5.41 8.55 -11.32
N ASN A 130 5.86 7.49 -10.65
CA ASN A 130 7.23 7.39 -10.12
C ASN A 130 8.14 6.42 -10.89
N GLY A 131 7.57 5.55 -11.73
CA GLY A 131 8.31 4.52 -12.46
C GLY A 131 8.65 3.29 -11.62
N SER A 132 7.85 2.98 -10.58
CA SER A 132 8.04 1.76 -9.79
C SER A 132 7.84 0.51 -10.64
N PRO A 133 8.70 -0.52 -10.48
CA PRO A 133 8.64 -1.72 -11.30
C PRO A 133 7.32 -2.47 -11.09
N ALA A 134 6.78 -3.01 -12.17
CA ALA A 134 5.48 -3.68 -12.24
C ALA A 134 4.31 -2.87 -11.65
N GLY A 135 4.43 -1.54 -11.63
CA GLY A 135 3.43 -0.64 -11.07
C GLY A 135 3.34 -0.66 -9.55
N ILE A 136 4.27 -1.26 -8.80
CA ILE A 136 4.14 -1.39 -7.33
C ILE A 136 3.92 -0.01 -6.69
N ALA A 137 2.84 0.12 -5.90
CA ALA A 137 2.45 1.36 -5.22
C ALA A 137 2.35 1.21 -3.70
N GLY A 138 2.31 -0.03 -3.21
CA GLY A 138 2.26 -0.36 -1.80
C GLY A 138 2.55 -1.83 -1.53
N LEU A 139 3.19 -2.08 -0.39
CA LEU A 139 3.60 -3.40 0.08
C LEU A 139 3.07 -3.63 1.51
N CYS A 140 2.77 -4.87 1.86
CA CYS A 140 2.44 -5.26 3.22
C CYS A 140 3.37 -6.35 3.75
N THR A 141 3.37 -6.55 5.07
CA THR A 141 4.04 -7.69 5.71
C THR A 141 3.35 -9.01 5.39
N ALA A 142 4.06 -10.13 5.55
CA ALA A 142 3.52 -11.46 5.30
C ALA A 142 2.28 -11.78 6.16
N ASP A 143 2.27 -11.30 7.40
CA ASP A 143 1.11 -11.39 8.30
C ASP A 143 0.02 -10.35 8.01
N GLY A 144 0.21 -9.49 7.02
CA GLY A 144 -0.79 -8.55 6.53
C GLY A 144 -1.03 -7.30 7.37
N ARG A 145 -0.45 -7.21 8.58
CA ARG A 145 -0.78 -6.17 9.58
C ARG A 145 -0.15 -4.81 9.27
N HIS A 146 1.03 -4.79 8.67
CA HIS A 146 1.77 -3.56 8.42
C HIS A 146 1.77 -3.25 6.92
N LEU A 147 1.18 -2.11 6.56
CA LEU A 147 1.08 -1.62 5.18
C LEU A 147 1.91 -0.36 5.02
N ALA A 148 2.68 -0.28 3.93
CA ALA A 148 3.36 0.93 3.49
C ALA A 148 2.98 1.23 2.04
N MET A 149 2.42 2.41 1.77
CA MET A 149 1.95 2.81 0.44
C MET A 149 2.28 4.28 0.12
N MET A 150 2.55 4.56 -1.15
CA MET A 150 2.87 5.92 -1.60
C MET A 150 1.65 6.82 -1.84
N PRO A 151 0.54 6.33 -2.44
CA PRO A 151 -0.67 7.13 -2.60
C PRO A 151 -1.38 7.44 -1.28
N HIS A 152 -2.25 8.45 -1.29
CA HIS A 152 -2.87 9.07 -0.11
C HIS A 152 -4.36 8.68 0.03
N PRO A 153 -4.68 7.54 0.66
CA PRO A 153 -6.07 7.12 0.83
C PRO A 153 -6.83 8.04 1.80
N GLU A 154 -6.15 8.65 2.77
CA GLU A 154 -6.71 9.60 3.74
C GLU A 154 -7.18 10.91 3.08
N ARG A 155 -6.66 11.21 1.88
CA ARG A 155 -7.11 12.32 1.03
C ARG A 155 -8.26 11.92 0.10
N SER A 156 -8.77 10.71 0.21
CA SER A 156 -9.68 10.09 -0.76
C SER A 156 -10.83 9.30 -0.09
N VAL A 157 -11.16 9.62 1.17
CA VAL A 157 -12.18 8.92 1.97
C VAL A 157 -13.60 9.46 1.77
N LEU A 158 -13.75 10.66 1.21
CA LEU A 158 -15.04 11.26 0.88
C LEU A 158 -15.15 11.55 -0.62
N LYS A 159 -16.35 11.41 -1.19
CA LYS A 159 -16.60 11.59 -2.63
C LYS A 159 -16.15 12.97 -3.13
N TRP A 160 -16.40 14.04 -2.38
CA TRP A 160 -15.99 15.40 -2.76
C TRP A 160 -14.47 15.60 -2.85
N GLN A 161 -13.68 14.71 -2.25
CA GLN A 161 -12.22 14.75 -2.34
C GLN A 161 -11.72 14.16 -3.66
N LEU A 162 -12.55 13.42 -4.40
CA LEU A 162 -12.19 12.82 -5.67
C LEU A 162 -12.45 13.84 -6.80
N PRO A 163 -11.41 14.23 -7.58
CA PRO A 163 -11.59 15.15 -8.71
C PRO A 163 -12.36 14.49 -9.85
N TRP A 164 -12.40 13.16 -9.88
CA TRP A 164 -13.20 12.37 -10.81
C TRP A 164 -13.68 11.11 -10.11
N MET A 165 -14.94 10.75 -10.38
CA MET A 165 -15.55 9.47 -10.01
C MET A 165 -16.64 9.13 -11.02
N PRO A 166 -17.04 7.84 -11.15
CA PRO A 166 -18.16 7.46 -12.01
C PRO A 166 -19.45 8.20 -11.61
N ALA A 167 -20.20 8.73 -12.58
CA ALA A 167 -21.43 9.50 -12.33
C ALA A 167 -22.49 8.73 -11.52
N ALA A 168 -22.52 7.40 -11.66
CA ALA A 168 -23.42 6.54 -10.89
C ALA A 168 -23.19 6.62 -9.36
N TRP A 169 -21.98 6.98 -8.92
CA TRP A 169 -21.66 7.14 -7.49
C TRP A 169 -22.21 8.44 -6.92
N ASP A 170 -22.42 9.47 -7.74
CA ASP A 170 -22.95 10.75 -7.27
C ASP A 170 -24.43 10.64 -6.91
N GLN A 171 -25.16 9.82 -7.65
CA GLN A 171 -26.61 9.71 -7.58
C GLN A 171 -27.11 8.75 -6.49
N THR A 172 -26.22 7.96 -5.88
CA THR A 172 -26.59 6.92 -4.92
C THR A 172 -25.55 6.74 -3.79
N GLY A 173 -26.04 6.56 -2.57
CA GLY A 173 -25.25 6.07 -1.43
C GLY A 173 -24.60 7.14 -0.52
N PRO A 174 -23.80 6.70 0.47
CA PRO A 174 -23.17 7.58 1.46
C PRO A 174 -22.19 8.57 0.82
N GLN A 175 -21.84 9.65 1.54
CA GLN A 175 -20.78 10.59 1.12
C GLN A 175 -19.37 9.97 1.12
N ALA A 176 -19.24 8.74 1.61
CA ALA A 176 -17.99 7.99 1.64
C ALA A 176 -17.53 7.58 0.23
N ALA A 177 -16.24 7.73 0.00
CA ALA A 177 -15.54 7.13 -1.14
C ALA A 177 -15.00 5.74 -0.75
N PRO A 178 -14.68 4.86 -1.72
CA PRO A 178 -14.25 3.49 -1.45
C PRO A 178 -13.03 3.37 -0.52
N TRP A 179 -12.11 4.34 -0.53
CA TRP A 179 -10.94 4.31 0.36
C TRP A 179 -11.28 4.46 1.85
N LEU A 180 -12.50 4.85 2.21
CA LEU A 180 -12.93 4.78 3.61
C LEU A 180 -12.91 3.32 4.13
N GLN A 181 -13.16 2.34 3.25
CA GLN A 181 -13.24 0.93 3.63
C GLN A 181 -11.98 0.41 4.30
N MET A 182 -10.79 0.90 3.94
CA MET A 182 -9.56 0.43 4.60
C MET A 182 -9.47 0.85 6.07
N PHE A 183 -10.06 1.98 6.43
CA PHE A 183 -10.12 2.46 7.81
C PHE A 183 -11.21 1.73 8.60
N ILE A 184 -12.29 1.32 7.93
CA ILE A 184 -13.29 0.39 8.50
C ILE A 184 -12.63 -0.97 8.79
N ASN A 185 -11.83 -1.49 7.86
CA ASN A 185 -11.09 -2.73 8.06
C ASN A 185 -10.12 -2.65 9.27
N ALA A 186 -9.48 -1.50 9.47
CA ALA A 186 -8.64 -1.25 10.65
C ALA A 186 -9.45 -1.18 11.96
N HIS A 187 -10.63 -0.54 11.93
CA HIS A 187 -11.56 -0.56 13.05
C HIS A 187 -12.00 -1.99 13.39
N ASP A 188 -12.37 -2.77 12.37
CA ASP A 188 -12.85 -4.15 12.55
C ASP A 188 -11.76 -5.07 13.11
N PHE A 189 -10.49 -4.84 12.76
CA PHE A 189 -9.37 -5.52 13.43
C PHE A 189 -9.35 -5.24 14.93
N CYS A 190 -9.55 -3.99 15.34
CA CYS A 190 -9.58 -3.61 16.76
C CYS A 190 -10.77 -4.23 17.50
N THR A 191 -11.94 -4.33 16.87
CA THR A 191 -13.17 -4.79 17.56
C THR A 191 -13.36 -6.30 17.53
N ASN A 192 -12.95 -6.97 16.45
CA ASN A 192 -13.19 -8.40 16.25
C ASN A 192 -11.93 -9.25 16.54
N GLY A 193 -10.79 -8.60 16.78
CA GLY A 193 -9.52 -9.24 17.06
C GLY A 193 -8.83 -9.87 15.83
N PRO A 194 -7.54 -10.25 15.96
CA PRO A 194 -6.75 -10.75 14.83
C PRO A 194 -7.30 -12.05 14.23
N ALA A 195 -7.82 -12.96 15.08
CA ALA A 195 -8.21 -14.32 14.67
C ALA A 195 -9.37 -14.38 13.65
N HIS A 196 -10.24 -13.37 13.62
CA HIS A 196 -11.35 -13.29 12.65
C HIS A 196 -10.97 -12.56 11.35
N SER A 197 -9.75 -12.01 11.28
CA SER A 197 -9.27 -11.18 10.19
C SER A 197 -8.37 -11.92 9.20
N PHE A 198 -7.76 -13.04 9.60
CA PHE A 198 -6.77 -13.79 8.83
C PHE A 198 -7.22 -15.22 8.53
N ALA A 199 -8.11 -15.39 7.55
CA ALA A 199 -8.12 -16.63 6.78
C ALA A 199 -7.20 -16.37 5.56
N PRO A 200 -6.07 -17.09 5.41
CA PRO A 200 -5.30 -16.97 4.17
C PRO A 200 -6.22 -17.32 2.99
N PRO A 201 -6.09 -16.64 1.85
CA PRO A 201 -6.83 -17.02 0.66
C PRO A 201 -6.54 -18.50 0.38
N ASP A 202 -7.61 -19.31 0.27
CA ASP A 202 -7.49 -20.71 -0.13
C ASP A 202 -6.52 -20.80 -1.29
N ARG A 203 -5.43 -21.55 -1.08
CA ARG A 203 -4.45 -21.86 -2.13
C ARG A 203 -5.20 -22.66 -3.19
N VAL A 204 -5.59 -22.00 -4.28
CA VAL A 204 -6.01 -22.65 -5.53
C VAL A 204 -4.78 -22.99 -6.33
#